data_AF-A0A1Q7TCK3-F1
#
_entry.id   AF-A0A1Q7TCK3-F1
#
_cell.length_a   1.000
_cell.length_b   1.000
_cell.length_c   1.000
_cell.angle_alpha   90.00
_cell.angle_beta   90.00
_cell.angle_gamma   90.00
#
_symmetry.space_group_name_H-M   'P 1'
#
loop_
_entity.id
_entity.type
_entity.pdbx_description
1 polymer ?
#
loop_
_entity_poly.entity_id
_entity_poly.type
_entity_poly.pdbx_seq_one_letter_code
_entity_poly.pdbx_strand_id
1 'polypeptide(L)'
;MLPTLYSNETGRSYRLDRLIGKGGFGEIYLATPSSAGAIPPRVCVKISYRIAGWLREAYFAELLARQARALRVFDRFVQVESTTTRYCLVMEYAEHGDLSAWLTAQGGQPERFVRHEIAAILETLDVLHRGQALHRDLTPFNVFVCENEILKLGDFGIATHQASRRGVTADAFNPLGAPTEIAWGKVRKWQQRDDVYQVGQLIAMLLRGDVHSPMRSRDVRRLPCSDHLKEVIHRCLGARGKRYQSAGEMIDALNNPPKQIHKGVVKSLKGRRVSFTGFLNRPRRDAIAAAKRSGAVFQASPGPSTDILVRGRPNALQVAGKDGGLKLMEIKRLAAKGHRVTVIGEAQFWKLVSRRS
;
A
#
# COMPACT_ATOMS: atom_id res chain seq x y z
N MET A 1 -34.66 23.25 12.08
CA MET A 1 -34.42 21.80 12.25
C MET A 1 -33.87 21.26 10.93
N LEU A 2 -32.88 20.38 10.96
CA LEU A 2 -32.49 19.62 9.77
C LEU A 2 -33.62 18.65 9.38
N PRO A 3 -33.78 18.34 8.09
CA PRO A 3 -34.86 17.47 7.63
C PRO A 3 -34.69 16.03 8.15
N THR A 4 -35.80 15.30 8.26
CA THR A 4 -35.78 13.85 8.43
C THR A 4 -35.89 13.21 7.05
N LEU A 5 -35.00 12.28 6.74
CA LEU A 5 -35.05 11.52 5.48
C LEU A 5 -35.86 10.24 5.69
N TYR A 6 -36.59 9.79 4.67
CA TYR A 6 -37.33 8.54 4.69
C TYR A 6 -36.82 7.61 3.59
N SER A 7 -36.46 6.37 3.97
CA SER A 7 -36.05 5.34 3.02
C SER A 7 -37.26 4.53 2.57
N ASN A 8 -37.61 4.66 1.29
CA ASN A 8 -38.63 3.80 0.67
C ASN A 8 -38.18 2.34 0.54
N GLU A 9 -36.87 2.07 0.62
CA GLU A 9 -36.31 0.71 0.50
C GLU A 9 -36.49 -0.09 1.80
N THR A 10 -36.40 0.57 2.97
CA THR A 10 -36.42 -0.10 4.27
C THR A 10 -37.58 0.33 5.17
N GLY A 11 -38.34 1.36 4.79
CA GLY A 11 -39.39 1.96 5.63
C GLY A 11 -38.85 2.73 6.84
N ARG A 12 -37.54 3.00 6.92
CA ARG A 12 -36.91 3.69 8.04
C ARG A 12 -36.83 5.19 7.82
N SER A 13 -36.94 5.95 8.90
CA SER A 13 -36.65 7.38 8.92
C SER A 13 -35.29 7.64 9.56
N TYR A 14 -34.56 8.61 9.03
CA TYR A 14 -33.26 9.06 9.55
C TYR A 14 -33.35 10.54 9.87
N ARG A 15 -33.38 10.88 11.16
CA ARG A 15 -33.34 12.27 11.60
C ARG A 15 -31.91 12.78 11.45
N LEU A 16 -31.70 13.77 10.60
CA LEU A 16 -30.38 14.40 10.46
C LEU A 16 -30.13 15.27 11.69
N ASP A 17 -29.03 15.03 12.39
CA ASP A 17 -28.71 15.71 13.64
C ASP A 17 -27.67 16.83 13.41
N ARG A 18 -26.63 16.57 12.63
CA ARG A 18 -25.54 17.55 12.37
C ARG A 18 -24.83 17.31 11.05
N LEU A 19 -24.55 18.36 10.29
CA LEU A 19 -23.62 18.29 9.15
C LEU A 19 -22.19 18.10 9.68
N ILE A 20 -21.52 17.01 9.28
CA ILE A 20 -20.16 16.67 9.73
C ILE A 20 -19.12 16.69 8.61
N GLY A 21 -19.55 16.78 7.35
CA GLY A 21 -18.65 16.95 6.20
C GLY A 21 -19.39 17.47 4.97
N LYS A 22 -18.70 18.26 4.15
CA LYS A 22 -19.21 18.76 2.87
C LYS A 22 -18.08 18.87 1.86
N GLY A 23 -18.28 18.35 0.66
CA GLY A 23 -17.26 18.36 -0.39
C GLY A 23 -17.79 17.94 -1.75
N GLY A 24 -16.89 17.67 -2.70
CA GLY A 24 -17.25 17.33 -4.09
C GLY A 24 -18.08 16.05 -4.26
N PHE A 25 -18.14 15.20 -3.24
CA PHE A 25 -18.91 13.96 -3.22
C PHE A 25 -20.30 14.09 -2.59
N GLY A 26 -20.60 15.25 -1.98
CA GLY A 26 -21.87 15.51 -1.32
C GLY A 26 -21.72 16.03 0.11
N GLU A 27 -22.81 15.88 0.86
CA GLU A 27 -22.94 16.29 2.26
C GLU A 27 -23.03 15.06 3.15
N ILE A 28 -22.32 15.06 4.27
CA ILE A 28 -22.31 13.97 5.25
C ILE A 28 -22.94 14.49 6.53
N TYR A 29 -23.98 13.81 6.98
CA TYR A 29 -24.69 14.14 8.21
C TYR A 29 -24.53 13.02 9.23
N LEU A 30 -24.30 13.39 10.49
CA LEU A 30 -24.64 12.51 11.61
C LEU A 30 -26.16 12.43 11.70
N ALA A 31 -26.71 11.24 11.87
CA ALA A 31 -28.14 11.00 11.95
C ALA A 31 -28.51 9.93 12.98
N THR A 32 -29.76 10.00 13.43
CA THR A 32 -30.39 9.04 14.33
C THR A 32 -31.50 8.30 13.57
N PRO A 33 -31.46 6.94 13.45
CA PRO A 33 -32.54 6.17 12.83
C PRO A 33 -33.77 6.09 13.74
N SER A 34 -34.98 5.99 13.16
CA SER A 34 -36.25 5.91 13.90
C SER A 34 -36.45 4.62 14.69
N SER A 35 -35.71 3.55 14.37
CA SER A 35 -35.66 2.32 15.16
C SER A 35 -34.24 1.77 15.21
N ALA A 36 -33.74 1.53 16.43
CA ALA A 36 -32.38 1.06 16.68
C ALA A 36 -32.21 -0.47 16.53
N GLY A 37 -33.10 -1.14 15.76
CA GLY A 37 -33.15 -2.62 15.66
C GLY A 37 -31.83 -3.25 15.19
N ALA A 38 -31.68 -3.50 13.89
CA ALA A 38 -30.43 -4.05 13.33
C ALA A 38 -29.39 -2.97 12.97
N ILE A 39 -29.65 -1.70 13.26
CA ILE A 39 -28.80 -0.55 12.92
C ILE A 39 -28.39 0.18 14.21
N PRO A 40 -27.12 0.63 14.33
CA PRO A 40 -26.67 1.44 15.46
C PRO A 40 -27.50 2.70 15.71
N PRO A 41 -27.56 3.21 16.95
CA PRO A 41 -28.32 4.42 17.30
C PRO A 41 -27.77 5.70 16.66
N ARG A 42 -26.53 5.66 16.14
CA ARG A 42 -25.89 6.77 15.43
C ARG A 42 -25.32 6.25 14.13
N VAL A 43 -25.64 6.92 13.03
CA VAL A 43 -25.16 6.60 11.68
C VAL A 43 -24.73 7.86 10.95
N CYS A 44 -24.01 7.68 9.86
CA CYS A 44 -23.73 8.73 8.89
C CYS A 44 -24.69 8.60 7.70
N VAL A 45 -25.21 9.72 7.20
CA VAL A 45 -25.92 9.77 5.92
C VAL A 45 -25.11 10.61 4.95
N LYS A 46 -24.60 9.98 3.89
CA LYS A 46 -24.00 10.65 2.73
C LYS A 46 -25.09 10.96 1.71
N ILE A 47 -25.28 12.23 1.42
CA ILE A 47 -26.21 12.73 0.41
C ILE A 47 -25.40 13.23 -0.78
N SER A 48 -25.52 12.54 -1.92
CA SER A 48 -24.88 12.92 -3.18
C SER A 48 -25.92 13.36 -4.20
N TYR A 49 -25.50 14.18 -5.15
CA TYR A 49 -26.28 14.59 -6.32
C TYR A 49 -25.80 13.88 -7.60
N ARG A 50 -24.81 12.98 -7.47
CA ARG A 50 -24.15 12.29 -8.59
C ARG A 50 -24.43 10.79 -8.52
N ILE A 51 -25.33 10.31 -9.38
CA ILE A 51 -25.74 8.90 -9.44
C ILE A 51 -24.57 7.94 -9.64
N ALA A 52 -23.61 8.28 -10.51
CA ALA A 52 -22.55 7.36 -10.90
C ALA A 52 -21.61 6.97 -9.74
N GLY A 53 -21.27 7.93 -8.86
CA GLY A 53 -20.45 7.65 -7.68
C GLY A 53 -21.23 6.85 -6.65
N TRP A 54 -22.47 7.26 -6.38
CA TRP A 54 -23.38 6.58 -5.47
C TRP A 54 -23.62 5.12 -5.85
N LEU A 55 -23.89 4.82 -7.12
CA LEU A 55 -24.08 3.44 -7.59
C LEU A 55 -22.85 2.56 -7.33
N ARG A 56 -21.64 3.10 -7.56
CA ARG A 56 -20.39 2.37 -7.29
C ARG A 56 -20.21 2.12 -5.80
N GLU A 57 -20.43 3.12 -4.96
CA GLU A 57 -20.35 2.97 -3.51
C GLU A 57 -21.35 1.93 -2.99
N ALA A 58 -22.62 2.01 -3.42
CA ALA A 58 -23.65 1.05 -3.08
C ALA A 58 -23.28 -0.39 -3.49
N TYR A 59 -22.77 -0.56 -4.71
CA TYR A 59 -22.35 -1.86 -5.24
C TYR A 59 -21.17 -2.45 -4.47
N PHE A 60 -20.11 -1.67 -4.24
CA PHE A 60 -18.92 -2.17 -3.56
C PHE A 60 -19.15 -2.38 -2.06
N ALA A 61 -20.03 -1.59 -1.43
CA ALA A 61 -20.45 -1.85 -0.07
C ALA A 61 -21.18 -3.19 0.07
N GLU A 62 -22.01 -3.58 -0.90
CA GLU A 62 -22.67 -4.88 -0.94
C GLU A 62 -21.65 -6.01 -1.17
N LEU A 63 -20.73 -5.84 -2.14
CA LEU A 63 -19.67 -6.80 -2.42
C LEU A 63 -18.80 -7.07 -1.18
N LEU A 64 -18.56 -6.04 -0.37
CA LEU A 64 -17.69 -6.09 0.81
C LEU A 64 -18.47 -6.19 2.13
N ALA A 65 -19.78 -6.43 2.10
CA ALA A 65 -20.64 -6.42 3.29
C ALA A 65 -20.20 -7.39 4.41
N ARG A 66 -19.47 -8.45 4.05
CA ARG A 66 -18.93 -9.46 4.97
C ARG A 66 -17.51 -9.14 5.49
N GLN A 67 -16.90 -8.06 5.03
CA GLN A 67 -15.55 -7.68 5.41
C GLN A 67 -15.58 -6.75 6.62
N ALA A 68 -15.00 -7.21 7.74
CA ALA A 68 -15.00 -6.44 8.99
C ALA A 68 -14.30 -5.08 8.87
N ARG A 69 -13.37 -4.95 7.91
CA ARG A 69 -12.58 -3.74 7.66
C ARG A 69 -13.09 -2.92 6.45
N ALA A 70 -14.31 -3.19 5.98
CA ALA A 70 -15.04 -2.28 5.10
C ALA A 70 -16.04 -1.47 5.93
N LEU A 71 -16.14 -0.17 5.66
CA LEU A 71 -17.12 0.71 6.29
C LEU A 71 -18.53 0.21 5.92
N ARG A 72 -19.33 -0.14 6.91
CA ARG A 72 -20.65 -0.76 6.66
C ARG A 72 -21.62 0.26 6.08
N VAL A 73 -22.39 -0.17 5.09
CA VAL A 73 -23.56 0.55 4.57
C VAL A 73 -24.80 -0.21 5.00
N PHE A 74 -25.69 0.47 5.71
CA PHE A 74 -26.92 -0.10 6.28
C PHE A 74 -28.14 0.10 5.38
N ASP A 75 -28.13 1.16 4.56
CA ASP A 75 -29.25 1.54 3.70
C ASP A 75 -28.75 2.39 2.53
N ARG A 76 -29.49 2.34 1.42
CA ARG A 76 -29.25 3.12 0.21
C ARG A 76 -30.61 3.45 -0.40
N PHE A 77 -30.89 4.72 -0.67
CA PHE A 77 -32.19 5.10 -1.23
C PHE A 77 -32.08 6.42 -1.97
N VAL A 78 -33.09 6.70 -2.79
CA VAL A 78 -33.20 7.94 -3.55
C VAL A 78 -34.36 8.77 -3.00
N GLN A 79 -34.11 10.05 -2.78
CA GLN A 79 -35.12 11.02 -2.37
C GLN A 79 -35.29 12.06 -3.48
N VAL A 80 -36.51 12.16 -4.00
CA VAL A 80 -36.88 13.13 -5.03
C VAL A 80 -37.73 14.20 -4.36
N GLU A 81 -37.19 15.41 -4.27
CA GLU A 81 -37.91 16.59 -3.80
C GLU A 81 -38.03 17.57 -4.97
N SER A 82 -39.26 17.79 -5.45
CA SER A 82 -39.57 18.63 -6.62
C SER A 82 -38.69 18.30 -7.83
N THR A 83 -37.68 19.12 -8.12
CA THR A 83 -36.74 18.95 -9.24
C THR A 83 -35.37 18.42 -8.81
N THR A 84 -35.15 18.21 -7.52
CA THR A 84 -33.86 17.78 -6.97
C THR A 84 -33.89 16.31 -6.58
N THR A 85 -32.99 15.52 -7.15
CA THR A 85 -32.76 14.13 -6.75
C THR A 85 -31.55 14.03 -5.85
N ARG A 86 -31.75 13.47 -4.65
CA ARG A 86 -30.71 13.17 -3.65
C ARG A 86 -30.51 11.67 -3.57
N TYR A 87 -29.27 11.23 -3.70
CA TYR A 87 -28.87 9.84 -3.55
C TYR A 87 -28.24 9.65 -2.17
N CYS A 88 -28.89 8.86 -1.32
CA CYS A 88 -28.54 8.71 0.09
C CYS A 88 -27.85 7.36 0.33
N LEU A 89 -26.76 7.37 1.09
CA LEU A 89 -26.14 6.17 1.68
C LEU A 89 -26.10 6.33 3.19
N VAL A 90 -26.69 5.39 3.90
CA VAL A 90 -26.61 5.31 5.36
C VAL A 90 -25.49 4.35 5.71
N MET A 91 -24.50 4.85 6.45
CA MET A 91 -23.28 4.13 6.75
C MET A 91 -22.91 4.20 8.23
N GLU A 92 -22.01 3.31 8.63
CA GLU A 92 -21.38 3.31 9.93
C GLU A 92 -20.79 4.68 10.27
N TYR A 93 -21.08 5.15 11.48
CA TYR A 93 -20.48 6.38 11.99
C TYR A 93 -19.07 6.05 12.48
N ALA A 94 -18.07 6.76 11.96
CA ALA A 94 -16.70 6.69 12.45
C ALA A 94 -16.50 7.75 13.54
N GLU A 95 -16.50 7.31 14.81
CA GLU A 95 -16.48 8.17 15.99
C GLU A 95 -15.25 9.07 16.04
N HIS A 96 -14.14 8.60 15.48
CA HIS A 96 -12.87 9.32 15.44
C HIS A 96 -12.61 10.00 14.09
N GLY A 97 -13.58 9.98 13.17
CA GLY A 97 -13.46 10.58 11.84
C GLY A 97 -12.61 9.76 10.88
N ASP A 98 -12.01 10.44 9.90
CA ASP A 98 -11.06 9.84 8.98
C ASP A 98 -9.66 9.73 9.61
N LEU A 99 -8.79 8.94 8.97
CA LEU A 99 -7.44 8.68 9.45
C LEU A 99 -6.58 9.96 9.46
N SER A 100 -6.87 10.94 8.59
CA SER A 100 -6.18 12.24 8.63
C SER A 100 -6.48 12.99 9.92
N ALA A 101 -7.77 13.13 10.27
CA ALA A 101 -8.21 13.81 11.48
C ALA A 101 -7.70 13.10 12.73
N TRP A 102 -7.83 11.77 12.77
CA TRP A 102 -7.37 10.97 13.90
C TRP A 102 -5.84 11.03 14.07
N LEU A 103 -5.06 10.91 12.99
CA LEU A 103 -3.60 10.97 13.07
C LEU A 103 -3.10 12.37 13.45
N THR A 104 -3.82 13.43 13.07
CA THR A 104 -3.53 14.80 13.53
C THR A 104 -3.67 14.92 15.04
N ALA A 105 -4.63 14.21 15.65
CA ALA A 105 -4.84 14.22 17.09
C ALA A 105 -3.88 13.29 17.85
N GLN A 106 -3.63 12.08 17.33
CA GLN A 106 -2.86 11.04 18.03
C GLN A 106 -1.37 11.03 17.71
N GLY A 107 -0.95 11.62 16.59
CA GLY A 107 0.41 11.53 16.09
C GLY A 107 0.78 10.12 15.61
N GLY A 108 2.09 9.89 15.47
CA GLY A 108 2.63 8.65 14.89
C GLY A 108 2.32 7.41 15.72
N GLN A 109 2.00 6.32 15.03
CA GLN A 109 1.55 5.08 15.65
C GLN A 109 2.66 4.02 15.74
N PRO A 110 2.69 3.20 16.81
CA PRO A 110 3.65 2.12 16.97
C PRO A 110 3.56 1.09 15.83
N GLU A 111 4.70 0.54 15.40
CA GLU A 111 4.76 -0.46 14.34
C GLU A 111 3.81 -1.65 14.56
N ARG A 112 3.61 -2.08 15.81
CA ARG A 112 2.68 -3.17 16.14
C ARG A 112 1.24 -2.85 15.73
N PHE A 113 0.76 -1.65 16.05
CA PHE A 113 -0.56 -1.16 15.66
C PHE A 113 -0.66 -1.07 14.14
N VAL A 114 0.32 -0.41 13.51
CA VAL A 114 0.34 -0.21 12.05
C VAL A 114 0.30 -1.54 11.31
N ARG A 115 1.07 -2.54 11.74
CA ARG A 115 1.06 -3.88 11.12
C ARG A 115 -0.29 -4.57 11.26
N HIS A 116 -0.89 -4.53 12.45
CA HIS A 116 -2.17 -5.18 12.72
C HIS A 116 -3.29 -4.57 11.86
N GLU A 117 -3.43 -3.26 11.90
CA GLU A 117 -4.51 -2.56 11.21
C GLU A 117 -4.33 -2.60 9.68
N ILE A 118 -3.11 -2.44 9.18
CA ILE A 118 -2.86 -2.49 7.73
C ILE A 118 -3.03 -3.91 7.18
N ALA A 119 -2.65 -4.95 7.91
CA ALA A 119 -2.92 -6.33 7.48
C ALA A 119 -4.43 -6.57 7.31
N ALA A 120 -5.24 -6.11 8.28
CA ALA A 120 -6.69 -6.26 8.23
C ALA A 120 -7.33 -5.41 7.10
N ILE A 121 -6.82 -4.20 6.85
CA ILE A 121 -7.21 -3.37 5.69
C ILE A 121 -6.87 -4.08 4.37
N LEU A 122 -5.68 -4.69 4.29
CA LEU A 122 -5.25 -5.43 3.11
C LEU A 122 -6.10 -6.67 2.85
N GLU A 123 -6.65 -7.34 3.87
CA GLU A 123 -7.57 -8.48 3.68
C GLU A 123 -8.83 -8.05 2.92
N THR A 124 -9.44 -6.91 3.29
CA THR A 124 -10.57 -6.32 2.55
C THR A 124 -10.16 -5.94 1.12
N LEU A 125 -9.00 -5.31 0.96
CA LEU A 125 -8.48 -4.93 -0.36
C LEU A 125 -8.18 -6.17 -1.22
N ASP A 126 -7.76 -7.28 -0.62
CA ASP A 126 -7.48 -8.52 -1.32
C ASP A 126 -8.76 -9.20 -1.83
N VAL A 127 -9.87 -9.11 -1.09
CA VAL A 127 -11.20 -9.50 -1.58
C VAL A 127 -11.59 -8.67 -2.81
N LEU A 128 -11.40 -7.35 -2.76
CA LEU A 128 -11.64 -6.45 -3.90
C LEU A 128 -10.79 -6.84 -5.12
N HIS A 129 -9.48 -7.03 -4.91
CA HIS A 129 -8.52 -7.42 -5.94
C HIS A 129 -8.82 -8.79 -6.56
N ARG A 130 -9.20 -9.79 -5.76
CA ARG A 130 -9.60 -11.12 -6.27
C ARG A 130 -10.85 -11.03 -7.14
N GLY A 131 -11.79 -10.18 -6.76
CA GLY A 131 -12.96 -9.79 -7.55
C GLY A 131 -12.64 -8.96 -8.80
N GLN A 132 -11.36 -8.80 -9.17
CA GLN A 132 -10.92 -7.98 -10.30
C GLN A 132 -11.32 -6.51 -10.18
N ALA A 133 -11.53 -5.99 -8.97
CA ALA A 133 -11.79 -4.59 -8.73
C ALA A 133 -10.56 -3.87 -8.16
N LEU A 134 -10.52 -2.56 -8.38
CA LEU A 134 -9.45 -1.65 -7.95
C LEU A 134 -10.08 -0.50 -7.16
N HIS A 135 -9.46 -0.10 -6.06
CA HIS A 135 -9.96 1.00 -5.23
C HIS A 135 -9.62 2.36 -5.85
N ARG A 136 -8.36 2.54 -6.29
CA ARG A 136 -7.81 3.76 -6.94
C ARG A 136 -7.72 5.01 -6.07
N ASP A 137 -8.38 5.05 -4.91
CA ASP A 137 -8.37 6.19 -3.99
C ASP A 137 -8.03 5.86 -2.53
N LEU A 138 -7.03 5.01 -2.28
CA LEU A 138 -6.61 4.73 -0.91
C LEU A 138 -5.80 5.92 -0.36
N THR A 139 -6.43 6.72 0.48
CA THR A 139 -5.84 7.91 1.12
C THR A 139 -6.27 8.00 2.58
N PRO A 140 -5.60 8.82 3.43
CA PRO A 140 -6.02 9.01 4.82
C PRO A 140 -7.46 9.54 4.98
N PHE A 141 -8.02 10.18 3.95
CA PHE A 141 -9.39 10.70 3.97
C PHE A 141 -10.45 9.62 3.70
N ASN A 142 -10.04 8.48 3.14
CA ASN A 142 -10.92 7.35 2.79
C ASN A 142 -10.69 6.12 3.68
N VAL A 143 -9.85 6.25 4.72
CA VAL A 143 -9.72 5.28 5.80
C VAL A 143 -10.35 5.91 7.03
N PHE A 144 -11.34 5.23 7.61
CA PHE A 144 -12.11 5.72 8.74
C PHE A 144 -11.65 5.04 10.02
N VAL A 145 -11.70 5.77 11.12
CA VAL A 145 -11.36 5.29 12.46
C VAL A 145 -12.65 5.16 13.26
N CYS A 146 -13.13 3.91 13.35
CA CYS A 146 -14.36 3.55 14.05
C CYS A 146 -14.09 3.25 15.53
N GLU A 147 -15.14 2.84 16.23
CA GLU A 147 -15.11 2.38 17.62
C GLU A 147 -13.89 1.49 17.93
N ASN A 148 -13.28 1.72 19.09
CA ASN A 148 -12.04 1.06 19.53
C ASN A 148 -10.83 1.32 18.62
N GLU A 149 -10.83 2.45 17.92
CA GLU A 149 -9.76 2.88 16.98
C GLU A 149 -9.48 1.88 15.84
N ILE A 150 -10.53 1.17 15.42
CA ILE A 150 -10.49 0.18 14.34
C ILE A 150 -10.50 0.92 13.00
N LEU A 151 -9.46 0.72 12.20
CA LEU A 151 -9.38 1.23 10.83
C LEU A 151 -10.30 0.45 9.89
N LYS A 152 -11.06 1.16 9.06
CA LYS A 152 -11.91 0.60 8.00
C LYS A 152 -11.75 1.35 6.69
N LEU A 153 -11.75 0.62 5.58
CA LEU A 153 -11.79 1.20 4.23
C LEU A 153 -13.20 1.71 3.91
N GLY A 154 -13.29 2.93 3.42
CA GLY A 154 -14.51 3.47 2.83
C GLY A 154 -14.24 4.18 1.51
N ASP A 155 -15.29 4.83 1.00
CA ASP A 155 -15.32 5.56 -0.26
C ASP A 155 -14.84 4.78 -1.50
N PHE A 156 -15.76 4.02 -2.06
CA PHE A 156 -15.59 3.30 -3.33
C PHE A 156 -16.12 4.11 -4.53
N GLY A 157 -16.25 5.44 -4.40
CA GLY A 157 -16.88 6.31 -5.39
C GLY A 157 -16.18 6.36 -6.75
N ILE A 158 -14.93 5.89 -6.82
CA ILE A 158 -14.18 5.71 -8.07
C ILE A 158 -13.63 4.29 -8.25
N ALA A 159 -14.02 3.33 -7.40
CA ALA A 159 -13.61 1.95 -7.56
C ALA A 159 -14.19 1.37 -8.86
N THR A 160 -13.49 0.41 -9.49
CA THR A 160 -13.92 -0.13 -10.77
C THR A 160 -13.37 -1.52 -11.04
N HIS A 161 -14.12 -2.29 -11.83
CA HIS A 161 -13.72 -3.60 -12.32
C HIS A 161 -12.74 -3.49 -13.50
N GLN A 162 -11.72 -4.35 -13.51
CA GLN A 162 -10.82 -4.54 -14.62
C GLN A 162 -11.29 -5.70 -15.48
N ALA A 163 -11.57 -5.42 -16.76
CA ALA A 163 -11.96 -6.45 -17.74
C ALA A 163 -10.79 -7.40 -18.10
N SER A 164 -9.55 -7.02 -17.78
CA SER A 164 -8.38 -7.86 -17.99
C SER A 164 -7.26 -7.52 -16.99
N ARG A 165 -6.27 -8.41 -16.88
CA ARG A 165 -5.05 -8.20 -16.08
C ARG A 165 -4.18 -7.02 -16.55
N ARG A 166 -4.53 -6.36 -17.66
CA ARG A 166 -3.82 -5.14 -18.12
C ARG A 166 -4.15 -3.92 -17.24
N GLY A 167 -5.19 -4.00 -16.41
CA GLY A 167 -5.65 -2.92 -15.56
C GLY A 167 -6.68 -2.03 -16.24
N VAL A 168 -7.08 -0.96 -15.55
CA VAL A 168 -8.09 0.01 -16.01
C VAL A 168 -7.44 1.30 -16.43
N THR A 169 -8.12 2.10 -17.25
CA THR A 169 -7.62 3.44 -17.59
C THR A 169 -7.50 4.27 -16.32
N ALA A 170 -6.38 4.97 -16.15
CA ALA A 170 -6.19 5.92 -15.06
C ALA A 170 -6.84 7.26 -15.45
N ASP A 171 -8.17 7.27 -15.43
CA ASP A 171 -9.04 8.41 -15.76
C ASP A 171 -9.69 9.05 -14.54
N ALA A 172 -9.71 8.34 -13.41
CA ALA A 172 -10.18 8.81 -12.12
C ALA A 172 -9.24 8.32 -11.02
N PHE A 173 -8.66 9.27 -10.27
CA PHE A 173 -7.82 9.04 -9.08
C PHE A 173 -7.56 10.38 -8.38
N ASN A 174 -7.21 10.34 -7.10
CA ASN A 174 -6.67 11.48 -6.39
C ASN A 174 -5.19 11.68 -6.77
N PRO A 175 -4.79 12.80 -7.41
CA PRO A 175 -3.40 13.03 -7.83
C PRO A 175 -2.39 13.04 -6.67
N LEU A 176 -2.83 13.39 -5.45
CA LEU A 176 -1.97 13.40 -4.27
C LEU A 176 -1.69 12.00 -3.74
N GLY A 177 -2.62 11.07 -3.93
CA GLY A 177 -2.47 9.66 -3.53
C GLY A 177 -1.87 8.76 -4.62
N ALA A 178 -1.94 9.17 -5.88
CA ALA A 178 -1.53 8.34 -7.01
C ALA A 178 0.01 8.16 -7.12
N PRO A 179 0.49 7.03 -7.66
CA PRO A 179 1.88 6.91 -8.08
C PRO A 179 2.27 8.03 -9.04
N THR A 180 3.48 8.58 -8.89
CA THR A 180 3.91 9.77 -9.64
C THR A 180 3.92 9.53 -11.15
N GLU A 181 4.25 8.32 -11.58
CA GLU A 181 4.20 7.91 -12.98
C GLU A 181 2.78 7.88 -13.57
N ILE A 182 1.76 7.64 -12.74
CA ILE A 182 0.35 7.73 -13.15
C ILE A 182 -0.11 9.18 -13.15
N ALA A 183 0.17 9.92 -12.07
CA ALA A 183 -0.19 11.33 -11.95
C ALA A 183 0.38 12.20 -13.08
N TRP A 184 1.59 11.87 -13.57
CA TRP A 184 2.22 12.55 -14.70
C TRP A 184 1.88 11.95 -16.08
N GLY A 185 0.94 11.01 -16.16
CA GLY A 185 0.48 10.41 -17.42
C GLY A 185 1.50 9.54 -18.15
N LYS A 186 2.63 9.19 -17.53
CA LYS A 186 3.64 8.27 -18.07
C LYS A 186 3.13 6.83 -18.11
N VAL A 187 2.27 6.48 -17.17
CA VAL A 187 1.53 5.21 -17.11
C VAL A 187 0.05 5.52 -17.20
N ARG A 188 -0.63 4.95 -18.21
CA ARG A 188 -2.06 5.18 -18.46
C ARG A 188 -2.98 4.11 -17.88
N LYS A 189 -2.42 3.05 -17.30
CA LYS A 189 -3.17 1.91 -16.77
C LYS A 189 -2.91 1.72 -15.28
N TRP A 190 -3.97 1.84 -14.48
CA TRP A 190 -3.99 1.52 -13.07
C TRP A 190 -4.14 0.01 -12.85
N GLN A 191 -3.38 -0.55 -11.92
CA GLN A 191 -3.39 -1.97 -11.54
C GLN A 191 -3.37 -2.12 -10.02
N GLN A 192 -3.59 -3.34 -9.51
CA GLN A 192 -3.58 -3.64 -8.08
C GLN A 192 -2.29 -3.19 -7.36
N ARG A 193 -1.15 -3.27 -8.05
CA ARG A 193 0.15 -2.77 -7.54
C ARG A 193 0.18 -1.26 -7.26
N ASP A 194 -0.73 -0.50 -7.84
CA ASP A 194 -0.85 0.94 -7.67
C ASP A 194 -1.72 1.26 -6.43
N ASP A 195 -2.71 0.42 -6.11
CA ASP A 195 -3.36 0.43 -4.78
C ASP A 195 -2.36 0.03 -3.68
N VAL A 196 -1.49 -0.96 -3.93
CA VAL A 196 -0.39 -1.34 -3.03
C VAL A 196 0.56 -0.16 -2.76
N TYR A 197 0.84 0.68 -3.77
CA TYR A 197 1.65 1.88 -3.58
C TYR A 197 0.97 2.84 -2.59
N GLN A 198 -0.34 3.04 -2.73
CA GLN A 198 -1.13 3.87 -1.82
C GLN A 198 -1.11 3.32 -0.39
N VAL A 199 -1.26 2.00 -0.20
CA VAL A 199 -1.10 1.39 1.13
C VAL A 199 0.31 1.61 1.70
N GLY A 200 1.35 1.55 0.86
CA GLY A 200 2.72 1.90 1.26
C GLY A 200 2.85 3.34 1.78
N GLN A 201 2.10 4.29 1.19
CA GLN A 201 2.03 5.67 1.69
C GLN A 201 1.30 5.73 3.04
N LEU A 202 0.17 5.04 3.18
CA LEU A 202 -0.60 5.00 4.43
C LEU A 202 0.23 4.47 5.60
N ILE A 203 0.98 3.37 5.42
CA ILE A 203 1.90 2.84 6.44
C ILE A 203 2.92 3.90 6.84
N ALA A 204 3.53 4.58 5.87
CA ALA A 204 4.54 5.60 6.11
C ALA A 204 3.98 6.85 6.80
N MET A 205 2.72 7.21 6.54
CA MET A 205 2.02 8.30 7.22
C MET A 205 1.74 7.92 8.66
N LEU A 206 1.13 6.75 8.90
CA LEU A 206 0.85 6.20 10.24
C LEU A 206 2.10 6.18 11.12
N LEU A 207 3.23 5.69 10.63
CA LEU A 207 4.48 5.61 11.40
C LEU A 207 5.08 6.98 11.73
N ARG A 208 4.84 8.01 10.91
CA ARG A 208 5.39 9.36 11.11
C ARG A 208 4.47 10.27 11.90
N GLY A 209 3.15 10.03 11.86
CA GLY A 209 2.17 10.99 12.31
C GLY A 209 2.00 12.18 11.35
N ASP A 210 2.30 12.00 10.06
CA ASP A 210 2.20 13.08 9.05
C ASP A 210 1.54 12.56 7.77
N VAL A 211 0.37 13.12 7.46
CA VAL A 211 -0.45 12.81 6.27
C VAL A 211 -0.20 13.76 5.09
N HIS A 212 0.50 14.89 5.29
CA HIS A 212 0.67 15.93 4.28
C HIS A 212 1.90 15.73 3.40
N SER A 213 2.91 14.99 3.90
CA SER A 213 4.17 14.79 3.18
C SER A 213 4.31 13.37 2.61
N PRO A 214 4.05 13.13 1.31
CA PRO A 214 4.23 11.82 0.70
C PRO A 214 5.65 11.29 0.89
N MET A 215 5.77 10.00 1.19
CA MET A 215 7.06 9.37 1.36
C MET A 215 7.66 8.96 0.01
N ARG A 216 8.94 9.24 -0.19
CA ARG A 216 9.73 8.66 -1.29
C ARG A 216 10.45 7.42 -0.79
N SER A 217 10.64 6.44 -1.67
CA SER A 217 11.32 5.18 -1.34
C SER A 217 12.73 5.34 -0.74
N ARG A 218 13.46 6.41 -1.11
CA ARG A 218 14.79 6.74 -0.55
C ARG A 218 14.76 7.23 0.90
N ASP A 219 13.64 7.78 1.34
CA ASP A 219 13.47 8.42 2.65
C ASP A 219 12.95 7.44 3.71
N VAL A 220 12.47 6.26 3.29
CA VAL A 220 12.02 5.13 4.13
C VAL A 220 13.00 4.77 5.24
N ARG A 221 14.31 4.94 5.00
CA ARG A 221 15.37 4.67 5.99
C ARG A 221 15.21 5.43 7.31
N ARG A 222 14.50 6.56 7.28
CA ARG A 222 14.27 7.45 8.42
C ARG A 222 13.05 7.05 9.26
N LEU A 223 12.27 6.07 8.83
CA LEU A 223 11.08 5.65 9.56
C LEU A 223 11.44 5.01 10.91
N PRO A 224 10.66 5.27 11.97
CA PRO A 224 10.85 4.68 13.30
C PRO A 224 10.27 3.26 13.36
N CYS A 225 10.74 2.36 12.48
CA CYS A 225 10.29 0.97 12.42
C CYS A 225 11.43 0.01 12.09
N SER A 226 11.14 -1.28 12.21
CA SER A 226 12.03 -2.39 11.91
C SER A 226 12.53 -2.38 10.46
N ASP A 227 13.70 -2.97 10.25
CA ASP A 227 14.26 -3.15 8.91
C ASP A 227 13.33 -3.96 8.00
N HIS A 228 12.58 -4.91 8.56
CA HIS A 228 11.59 -5.68 7.82
C HIS A 228 10.47 -4.78 7.27
N LEU A 229 9.88 -3.93 8.11
CA LEU A 229 8.81 -3.05 7.65
C LEU A 229 9.34 -1.98 6.67
N LYS A 230 10.55 -1.47 6.88
CA LYS A 230 11.24 -0.60 5.91
C LYS A 230 11.40 -1.28 4.55
N GLU A 231 11.78 -2.56 4.50
CA GLU A 231 11.90 -3.32 3.26
C GLU A 231 10.55 -3.42 2.52
N VAL A 232 9.46 -3.68 3.25
CA VAL A 232 8.10 -3.73 2.71
C VAL A 232 7.66 -2.37 2.14
N ILE A 233 7.78 -1.30 2.93
CA ILE A 233 7.39 0.05 2.51
C ILE A 233 8.21 0.49 1.30
N HIS A 234 9.52 0.28 1.33
CA HIS A 234 10.38 0.64 0.20
C HIS A 234 9.97 -0.07 -1.08
N ARG A 235 9.59 -1.36 -1.01
CA ARG A 235 9.13 -2.11 -2.18
C ARG A 235 7.81 -1.55 -2.73
N CYS A 236 6.88 -1.12 -1.88
CA CYS A 236 5.64 -0.47 -2.29
C CYS A 236 5.91 0.86 -3.01
N LEU A 237 6.79 1.70 -2.44
CA LEU A 237 7.10 3.04 -2.94
C LEU A 237 8.16 3.06 -4.06
N GLY A 238 8.74 1.90 -4.37
CA GLY A 238 9.81 1.75 -5.34
C GLY A 238 9.33 1.75 -6.79
N ALA A 239 10.20 1.24 -7.67
CA ALA A 239 9.89 1.10 -9.08
C ALA A 239 8.64 0.22 -9.30
N ARG A 240 7.71 0.69 -10.13
CA ARG A 240 6.41 0.04 -10.37
C ARG A 240 6.48 -1.46 -10.70
N GLY A 241 7.47 -1.86 -11.51
CA GLY A 241 7.67 -3.27 -11.88
C GLY A 241 8.15 -4.17 -10.73
N LYS A 242 8.60 -3.58 -9.62
CA LYS A 242 9.13 -4.29 -8.45
C LYS A 242 8.17 -4.32 -7.25
N ARG A 243 7.06 -3.57 -7.28
CA ARG A 243 6.03 -3.56 -6.23
C ARG A 243 5.42 -4.95 -6.03
N TYR A 244 4.76 -5.15 -4.89
CA TYR A 244 3.87 -6.31 -4.73
C TYR A 244 2.76 -6.24 -5.79
N GLN A 245 2.41 -7.37 -6.37
CA GLN A 245 1.46 -7.45 -7.49
C GLN A 245 0.01 -7.38 -7.04
N SER A 246 -0.27 -7.74 -5.79
CA SER A 246 -1.60 -7.75 -5.17
C SER A 246 -1.51 -7.43 -3.67
N ALA A 247 -2.66 -7.23 -3.04
CA ALA A 247 -2.78 -7.09 -1.59
C ALA A 247 -2.34 -8.38 -0.88
N GLY A 248 -2.73 -9.57 -1.37
CA GLY A 248 -2.27 -10.85 -0.85
C GLY A 248 -0.74 -11.00 -0.80
N GLU A 249 -0.01 -10.63 -1.87
CA GLU A 249 1.47 -10.69 -1.86
C GLU A 249 2.07 -9.72 -0.81
N MET A 250 1.39 -8.59 -0.54
CA MET A 250 1.82 -7.65 0.48
C MET A 250 1.53 -8.16 1.91
N ILE A 251 0.39 -8.83 2.14
CA ILE A 251 0.07 -9.50 3.41
C ILE A 251 1.14 -10.55 3.72
N ASP A 252 1.46 -11.40 2.75
CA ASP A 252 2.50 -12.42 2.89
C ASP A 252 3.84 -11.80 3.31
N ALA A 253 4.20 -10.65 2.71
CA ALA A 253 5.43 -9.95 3.02
C ALA A 253 5.41 -9.23 4.38
N LEU A 254 4.25 -8.80 4.87
CA LEU A 254 4.11 -8.22 6.22
C LEU A 254 4.27 -9.30 7.28
N ASN A 255 3.69 -10.48 7.06
CA ASN A 255 3.67 -11.59 8.01
C ASN A 255 4.98 -12.38 8.01
N ASN A 256 5.63 -12.50 6.85
CA ASN A 256 6.81 -13.33 6.69
C ASN A 256 8.05 -12.46 6.41
N PRO A 257 9.01 -12.38 7.36
CA PRO A 257 10.27 -11.71 7.07
C PRO A 257 11.02 -12.42 5.94
N PRO A 258 11.71 -11.67 5.05
CA PRO A 258 12.50 -12.27 4.00
C PRO A 258 13.54 -13.22 4.59
N LYS A 259 13.72 -14.39 3.96
CA LYS A 259 14.76 -15.36 4.36
C LYS A 259 16.11 -14.66 4.45
N GLN A 260 16.82 -14.92 5.54
CA GLN A 260 18.18 -14.40 5.70
C GLN A 260 19.08 -14.96 4.61
N ILE A 261 19.87 -14.08 4.00
CA ILE A 261 20.83 -14.48 2.98
C ILE A 261 22.11 -14.91 3.68
N HIS A 262 22.35 -16.23 3.70
CA HIS A 262 23.61 -16.79 4.19
C HIS A 262 24.71 -16.66 3.13
N LYS A 263 25.96 -16.54 3.61
CA LYS A 263 27.13 -16.56 2.71
C LYS A 263 27.32 -17.98 2.19
N GLY A 264 27.35 -18.13 0.87
CA GLY A 264 27.67 -19.38 0.20
C GLY A 264 29.15 -19.48 -0.17
N VAL A 265 29.51 -20.57 -0.85
CA VAL A 265 30.87 -20.81 -1.33
C VAL A 265 30.87 -20.95 -2.85
N VAL A 266 31.77 -20.23 -3.51
CA VAL A 266 32.03 -20.30 -4.96
C VAL A 266 33.47 -20.79 -5.19
N LYS A 267 33.64 -21.69 -6.17
CA LYS A 267 34.95 -22.27 -6.56
C LYS A 267 35.73 -21.42 -7.56
N SER A 268 35.05 -20.72 -8.46
CA SER A 268 35.65 -19.87 -9.50
C SER A 268 34.70 -18.73 -9.92
N LEU A 269 35.26 -17.61 -10.35
CA LEU A 269 34.52 -16.47 -10.90
C LEU A 269 34.44 -16.49 -12.45
N LYS A 270 35.20 -17.37 -13.12
CA LYS A 270 35.26 -17.46 -14.59
C LYS A 270 33.87 -17.72 -15.17
N GLY A 271 33.44 -16.88 -16.10
CA GLY A 271 32.13 -16.94 -16.76
C GLY A 271 30.94 -16.53 -15.88
N ARG A 272 31.15 -16.15 -14.62
CA ARG A 272 30.07 -15.77 -13.70
C ARG A 272 29.76 -14.28 -13.79
N ARG A 273 28.49 -13.93 -13.64
CA ARG A 273 28.03 -12.54 -13.54
C ARG A 273 28.04 -12.08 -12.09
N VAL A 274 28.84 -11.05 -11.80
CA VAL A 274 29.17 -10.61 -10.43
C VAL A 274 28.72 -9.17 -10.20
N SER A 275 28.05 -8.93 -9.07
CA SER A 275 27.76 -7.60 -8.55
C SER A 275 28.39 -7.39 -7.17
N PHE A 276 28.62 -6.12 -6.79
CA PHE A 276 29.17 -5.76 -5.47
C PHE A 276 28.18 -4.94 -4.66
N THR A 277 28.06 -5.21 -3.36
CA THR A 277 27.28 -4.42 -2.37
C THR A 277 28.11 -4.10 -1.13
N GLY A 278 27.70 -3.06 -0.38
CA GLY A 278 28.39 -2.61 0.83
C GLY A 278 29.69 -1.82 0.55
N PHE A 279 30.38 -1.50 1.65
CA PHE A 279 31.72 -0.90 1.65
C PHE A 279 32.76 -1.99 1.47
N LEU A 280 33.56 -1.88 0.41
CA LEU A 280 34.68 -2.77 0.15
C LEU A 280 35.94 -2.20 0.81
N ASN A 281 36.85 -3.06 1.23
CA ASN A 281 38.15 -2.67 1.77
C ASN A 281 39.09 -2.07 0.72
N ARG A 282 38.82 -2.32 -0.57
CA ARG A 282 39.51 -1.68 -1.70
C ARG A 282 38.55 -0.86 -2.56
N PRO A 283 39.05 0.13 -3.32
CA PRO A 283 38.24 0.89 -4.25
C PRO A 283 37.42 0.00 -5.19
N ARG A 284 36.17 0.37 -5.43
CA ARG A 284 35.24 -0.45 -6.24
C ARG A 284 35.75 -0.68 -7.66
N ARG A 285 36.47 0.31 -8.22
CA ARG A 285 37.15 0.20 -9.52
C ARG A 285 38.16 -0.96 -9.57
N ASP A 286 38.91 -1.17 -8.49
CA ASP A 286 39.95 -2.20 -8.42
C ASP A 286 39.32 -3.59 -8.28
N ALA A 287 38.25 -3.69 -7.49
CA ALA A 287 37.46 -4.92 -7.37
C ALA A 287 36.82 -5.31 -8.72
N ILE A 288 36.28 -4.34 -9.46
CA ILE A 288 35.73 -4.59 -10.80
C ILE A 288 36.82 -5.07 -11.77
N ALA A 289 37.98 -4.41 -11.78
CA ALA A 289 39.10 -4.81 -12.62
C ALA A 289 39.62 -6.22 -12.29
N ALA A 290 39.72 -6.55 -11.00
CA ALA A 290 40.12 -7.88 -10.54
C ALA A 290 39.10 -8.96 -10.95
N ALA A 291 37.80 -8.69 -10.83
CA ALA A 291 36.75 -9.61 -11.28
C ALA A 291 36.87 -9.88 -12.79
N LYS A 292 37.03 -8.83 -13.60
CA LYS A 292 37.19 -8.97 -15.06
C LYS A 292 38.43 -9.78 -15.43
N ARG A 293 39.58 -9.53 -14.79
CA ARG A 293 40.81 -10.31 -15.00
C ARG A 293 40.64 -11.79 -14.66
N SER A 294 39.80 -12.13 -13.67
CA SER A 294 39.46 -13.52 -13.34
C SER A 294 38.45 -14.18 -14.30
N GLY A 295 38.09 -13.51 -15.40
CA GLY A 295 37.12 -13.99 -16.38
C GLY A 295 35.65 -13.81 -15.98
N ALA A 296 35.36 -12.98 -14.98
CA ALA A 296 33.99 -12.69 -14.56
C ALA A 296 33.38 -11.52 -15.36
N VAL A 297 32.06 -11.53 -15.49
CA VAL A 297 31.30 -10.42 -16.11
C VAL A 297 30.75 -9.53 -15.01
N PHE A 298 31.21 -8.28 -14.94
CA PHE A 298 30.71 -7.33 -13.94
C PHE A 298 29.31 -6.81 -14.31
N GLN A 299 28.41 -6.80 -13.32
CA GLN A 299 27.09 -6.18 -13.39
C GLN A 299 26.95 -5.08 -12.33
N ALA A 300 26.58 -3.87 -12.78
CA ALA A 300 26.38 -2.73 -11.89
C ALA A 300 25.27 -2.99 -10.86
N SER A 301 24.17 -3.61 -11.30
CA SER A 301 23.01 -3.95 -10.48
C SER A 301 22.68 -5.43 -10.63
N PRO A 302 22.28 -6.11 -9.54
CA PRO A 302 21.83 -7.49 -9.64
C PRO A 302 20.51 -7.59 -10.41
N GLY A 303 20.33 -8.72 -11.10
CA GLY A 303 19.14 -9.07 -11.86
C GLY A 303 19.02 -10.59 -12.03
N PRO A 304 18.03 -11.08 -12.81
CA PRO A 304 17.77 -12.52 -12.99
C PRO A 304 18.96 -13.34 -13.49
N SER A 305 19.91 -12.69 -14.17
CA SER A 305 21.13 -13.30 -14.69
C SER A 305 22.31 -13.28 -13.72
N THR A 306 22.22 -12.56 -12.59
CA THR A 306 23.32 -12.45 -11.64
C THR A 306 23.60 -13.79 -10.98
N ASP A 307 24.84 -14.26 -11.02
CA ASP A 307 25.26 -15.50 -10.38
C ASP A 307 25.72 -15.26 -8.94
N ILE A 308 26.45 -14.15 -8.73
CA ILE A 308 27.18 -13.89 -7.48
C ILE A 308 27.00 -12.44 -7.04
N LEU A 309 26.67 -12.25 -5.76
CA LEU A 309 26.77 -10.95 -5.10
C LEU A 309 27.90 -10.96 -4.08
N VAL A 310 28.92 -10.12 -4.30
CA VAL A 310 30.00 -9.90 -3.34
C VAL A 310 29.55 -8.86 -2.32
N ARG A 311 29.52 -9.26 -1.05
CA ARG A 311 29.12 -8.43 0.08
C ARG A 311 30.34 -7.98 0.89
N GLY A 312 30.59 -6.67 0.85
CA GLY A 312 31.51 -5.99 1.77
C GLY A 312 30.87 -5.69 3.13
N ARG A 313 31.47 -4.79 3.89
CA ARG A 313 30.93 -4.32 5.18
C ARG A 313 29.57 -3.62 4.98
N PRO A 314 28.60 -3.82 5.90
CA PRO A 314 27.32 -3.12 5.87
C PRO A 314 27.48 -1.60 5.83
N ASN A 315 26.52 -0.91 5.20
CA ASN A 315 26.43 0.54 5.28
C ASN A 315 25.21 0.90 6.14
N ALA A 316 25.44 1.51 7.31
CA ALA A 316 24.38 1.86 8.26
C ALA A 316 23.37 2.88 7.70
N LEU A 317 23.72 3.62 6.64
CA LEU A 317 22.83 4.56 5.94
C LEU A 317 21.93 3.91 4.89
N GLN A 318 21.92 2.57 4.78
CA GLN A 318 21.08 1.82 3.85
C GLN A 318 19.59 1.89 4.21
N VAL A 319 18.74 1.57 3.23
CA VAL A 319 17.28 1.73 3.29
C VAL A 319 16.65 0.98 4.47
N ALA A 320 17.13 -0.23 4.76
CA ALA A 320 16.66 -1.08 5.86
C ALA A 320 17.85 -1.66 6.67
N GLY A 321 18.62 -0.77 7.30
CA GLY A 321 19.66 -1.15 8.25
C GLY A 321 20.82 -1.97 7.67
N LYS A 322 21.44 -2.84 8.50
CA LYS A 322 22.71 -3.54 8.19
C LYS A 322 22.58 -4.59 7.06
N ASP A 323 21.38 -5.12 6.84
CA ASP A 323 21.08 -6.19 5.88
C ASP A 323 20.14 -5.75 4.73
N GLY A 324 19.68 -4.51 4.72
CA GLY A 324 18.66 -3.98 3.79
C GLY A 324 19.18 -2.96 2.78
N GLY A 325 20.38 -3.15 2.27
CA GLY A 325 20.84 -2.43 1.08
C GLY A 325 20.03 -2.80 -0.16
N LEU A 326 19.79 -1.85 -1.08
CA LEU A 326 18.99 -2.04 -2.30
C LEU A 326 19.34 -3.30 -3.09
N LYS A 327 20.63 -3.63 -3.19
CA LYS A 327 21.09 -4.85 -3.88
C LYS A 327 20.76 -6.13 -3.12
N LEU A 328 20.82 -6.12 -1.79
CA LEU A 328 20.44 -7.28 -0.96
C LEU A 328 18.93 -7.52 -1.02
N MET A 329 18.13 -6.46 -0.95
CA MET A 329 16.68 -6.53 -1.17
C MET A 329 16.34 -7.12 -2.54
N GLU A 330 17.06 -6.70 -3.59
CA GLU A 330 16.88 -7.29 -4.93
C GLU A 330 17.25 -8.78 -4.96
N ILE A 331 18.31 -9.22 -4.24
CA ILE A 331 18.63 -10.65 -4.14
C ILE A 331 17.53 -11.43 -3.41
N LYS A 332 17.02 -10.92 -2.29
CA LYS A 332 15.90 -11.55 -1.56
C LYS A 332 14.69 -11.73 -2.49
N ARG A 333 14.36 -10.69 -3.27
CA ARG A 333 13.28 -10.69 -4.27
C ARG A 333 13.52 -11.71 -5.38
N LEU A 334 14.74 -11.79 -5.90
CA LEU A 334 15.12 -12.76 -6.94
C LEU A 334 15.04 -14.19 -6.42
N ALA A 335 15.50 -14.44 -5.19
CA ALA A 335 15.42 -15.74 -4.53
C ALA A 335 13.97 -16.20 -4.33
N ALA A 336 13.07 -15.30 -3.95
CA ALA A 336 11.63 -15.59 -3.85
C ALA A 336 11.01 -15.99 -5.21
N LYS A 337 11.61 -15.58 -6.33
CA LYS A 337 11.21 -15.99 -7.69
C LYS A 337 11.97 -17.22 -8.20
N GLY A 338 12.70 -17.92 -7.34
CA GLY A 338 13.46 -19.12 -7.70
C GLY A 338 14.82 -18.85 -8.35
N HIS A 339 15.24 -17.59 -8.50
CA HIS A 339 16.58 -17.29 -9.00
C HIS A 339 17.64 -17.53 -7.92
N ARG A 340 18.65 -18.32 -8.25
CA ARG A 340 19.76 -18.62 -7.32
C ARG A 340 20.88 -17.61 -7.50
N VAL A 341 21.09 -16.76 -6.50
CA VAL A 341 22.26 -15.87 -6.43
C VAL A 341 23.08 -16.22 -5.20
N THR A 342 24.35 -16.56 -5.40
CA THR A 342 25.25 -16.90 -4.30
C THR A 342 25.85 -15.63 -3.71
N VAL A 343 25.65 -15.39 -2.43
CA VAL A 343 26.27 -14.24 -1.75
C VAL A 343 27.58 -14.66 -1.12
N ILE A 344 28.68 -14.00 -1.46
CA ILE A 344 30.01 -14.29 -0.89
C ILE A 344 30.57 -13.08 -0.15
N GLY A 345 31.44 -13.33 0.83
CA GLY A 345 32.16 -12.26 1.52
C GLY A 345 33.32 -11.71 0.68
N GLU A 346 33.72 -10.47 0.99
CA GLU A 346 34.87 -9.83 0.33
C GLU A 346 36.18 -10.65 0.44
N ALA A 347 36.44 -11.29 1.59
CA ALA A 347 37.63 -12.12 1.77
C ALA A 347 37.70 -13.30 0.78
N GLN A 348 36.56 -13.96 0.54
CA GLN A 348 36.47 -15.03 -0.45
C GLN A 348 36.66 -14.49 -1.87
N PHE A 349 36.06 -13.34 -2.19
CA PHE A 349 36.23 -12.71 -3.48
C PHE A 349 37.72 -12.46 -3.79
N TRP A 350 38.47 -11.87 -2.84
CA TRP A 350 39.90 -11.61 -3.03
C TRP A 350 40.74 -12.89 -3.17
N LYS A 351 40.37 -13.97 -2.47
CA LYS A 351 41.00 -15.29 -2.63
C LYS A 351 40.74 -15.90 -4.01
N LEU A 352 39.58 -15.66 -4.60
CA LEU A 352 39.22 -16.19 -5.92
C LEU A 352 39.92 -15.46 -7.07
N VAL A 353 40.13 -14.15 -6.95
CA VAL A 353 40.84 -13.36 -7.99
C VAL A 353 42.36 -13.46 -7.88
N SER A 354 42.90 -13.90 -6.73
CA SER A 354 44.35 -14.11 -6.54
C SER A 354 44.83 -15.49 -6.95
N ARG A 355 43.93 -16.48 -7.06
CA ARG A 355 44.25 -17.79 -7.62
C ARG A 355 44.57 -17.60 -9.10
N ARG A 356 45.83 -17.82 -9.47
CA ARG A 356 46.25 -17.88 -10.89
C ARG A 356 45.39 -18.95 -11.58
N SER A 357 44.70 -18.51 -12.63
CA SER A 357 43.84 -19.34 -13.49
C SER A 357 44.66 -20.28 -14.35
#